data_AF-A0AAN6X985-F1
#
_entry.id   AF-A0AAN6X985-F1
#
_cell.length_a   1.000
_cell.length_b   1.000
_cell.length_c   1.000
_cell.angle_alpha   90.00
_cell.angle_beta   90.00
_cell.angle_gamma   90.00
#
_symmetry.space_group_name_H-M   'P 1'
#
loop_
_entity.id
_entity.type
_entity.pdbx_description
1 polymer ?
#
loop_
_entity_poly.entity_id
_entity_poly.type
_entity_poly.pdbx_seq_one_letter_code
_entity_poly.pdbx_strand_id
1 'polypeptide(L)'
;MILIFYAEVARNIRDQNCEVTALFFTSDWATLRYGLFRTLTYQIRRMQAAEPLEVILDGYYRRFRWYSGIPYWVDGNSKYEAHPNSYIRLLDQSGAWYWVDGDGQRVWDTIGLGFWHL
;
A
#
# COMPACT_ATOMS: atom_id res chain seq x y z
N MET A 1 16.71 1.77 -20.28
CA MET A 1 15.96 2.44 -19.20
C MET A 1 16.01 3.92 -19.49
N ILE A 2 14.88 4.55 -19.70
CA ILE A 2 14.78 5.99 -19.96
C ILE A 2 14.08 6.62 -18.76
N LEU A 3 14.76 7.54 -18.10
CA LEU A 3 14.18 8.39 -17.07
C LEU A 3 13.62 9.63 -17.76
N ILE A 4 12.34 9.91 -17.55
CA ILE A 4 11.74 11.18 -17.95
C ILE A 4 11.67 12.05 -16.70
N PHE A 5 12.42 13.14 -16.77
CA PHE A 5 12.48 14.17 -15.74
C PHE A 5 11.48 15.27 -16.09
N TYR A 6 10.78 15.79 -15.09
CA TYR A 6 10.00 17.02 -15.24
C TYR A 6 10.89 18.20 -14.90
N ALA A 7 11.08 19.07 -15.89
CA ALA A 7 11.80 20.32 -15.75
C ALA A 7 11.01 21.43 -16.43
N GLU A 8 10.58 22.42 -15.66
CA GLU A 8 9.87 23.61 -16.16
C GLU A 8 10.76 24.43 -17.12
N VAL A 9 12.08 24.37 -16.95
CA VAL A 9 13.08 25.03 -17.80
C VAL A 9 14.25 24.08 -18.06
N ALA A 10 14.81 24.09 -19.28
CA ALA A 10 15.87 23.16 -19.71
C ALA A 10 17.10 23.12 -18.78
N ARG A 11 17.41 24.22 -18.09
CA ARG A 11 18.52 24.27 -17.11
C ARG A 11 18.26 23.42 -15.86
N ASN A 12 17.00 23.21 -15.48
CA ASN A 12 16.61 22.49 -14.27
C ASN A 12 16.77 20.98 -14.43
N ILE A 13 16.94 20.45 -15.65
CA ILE A 13 17.17 19.02 -15.88
C ILE A 13 18.50 18.53 -15.31
N ARG A 14 19.45 19.45 -15.07
CA ARG A 14 20.75 19.15 -14.45
C ARG A 14 20.75 19.35 -12.94
N ASP A 15 19.63 19.79 -12.37
CA ASP A 15 19.47 19.90 -10.92
C ASP A 15 19.41 18.50 -10.31
N GLN A 16 20.17 18.27 -9.25
CA GLN A 16 20.17 17.00 -8.52
C GLN A 16 18.80 16.67 -7.90
N ASN A 17 17.95 17.69 -7.71
CA ASN A 17 16.61 17.56 -7.16
C ASN A 17 15.52 17.52 -8.25
N CYS A 18 15.89 17.35 -9.53
CA CYS A 18 14.92 17.31 -10.62
C CYS A 18 14.01 16.09 -10.49
N GLU A 19 12.69 16.34 -10.43
CA GLU A 19 11.69 15.32 -10.18
C GLU A 19 11.60 14.32 -11.35
N VAL A 20 11.69 13.03 -11.03
CA VAL A 20 11.48 11.95 -12.01
C VAL A 20 9.99 11.66 -12.10
N THR A 21 9.39 11.96 -13.25
CA THR A 21 7.95 11.81 -13.46
C THR A 21 7.59 10.42 -13.97
N ALA A 22 8.47 9.81 -14.75
CA ALA A 22 8.20 8.50 -15.33
C ALA A 22 9.49 7.73 -15.64
N LEU A 23 9.35 6.41 -15.59
CA LEU A 23 10.39 5.45 -15.91
C LEU A 23 9.91 4.58 -17.08
N PHE A 24 10.53 4.74 -18.25
CA PHE A 24 10.20 3.96 -19.44
C PHE A 24 11.22 2.85 -19.68
N PHE A 25 10.72 1.65 -19.96
CA PHE A 25 11.51 0.52 -20.41
C PHE A 25 11.24 0.28 -21.88
N THR A 26 12.19 0.67 -22.72
CA THR A 26 12.11 0.54 -24.19
C THR A 26 12.39 -0.87 -24.68
N SER A 27 12.60 -1.87 -23.81
CA SER A 27 12.79 -3.25 -24.27
C SER A 27 11.45 -3.99 -24.41
N ASP A 28 11.34 -4.79 -25.47
CA ASP A 28 10.23 -5.72 -25.73
C ASP A 28 10.22 -6.92 -24.77
N TRP A 29 11.02 -6.87 -23.70
CA TRP A 29 11.24 -8.00 -22.83
C TRP A 29 10.22 -7.92 -21.69
N ALA A 30 9.05 -8.52 -21.92
CA ALA A 30 7.96 -8.60 -20.95
C ALA A 30 8.46 -9.06 -19.56
N THR A 31 9.42 -9.98 -19.52
CA THR A 31 10.06 -10.46 -18.28
C THR A 31 10.78 -9.35 -17.50
N LEU A 32 11.49 -8.45 -18.20
CA LEU A 32 12.19 -7.34 -17.55
C LEU A 32 11.18 -6.34 -16.97
N ARG A 33 10.15 -5.97 -17.76
CA ARG A 33 9.06 -5.09 -17.28
C ARG A 33 8.34 -5.67 -16.07
N TYR A 34 8.02 -6.97 -16.12
CA TYR A 34 7.38 -7.68 -15.02
C TYR A 34 8.28 -7.75 -13.78
N GLY A 35 9.57 -8.07 -13.95
CA GLY A 35 10.54 -8.11 -12.86
C GLY A 35 10.66 -6.76 -12.15
N LEU A 36 10.76 -5.67 -12.91
CA LEU A 36 10.83 -4.32 -12.37
C LEU A 36 9.52 -3.88 -11.70
N PHE A 37 8.37 -4.15 -12.32
CA PHE A 37 7.07 -3.89 -11.70
C PHE A 37 6.93 -4.60 -10.36
N ARG A 38 7.34 -5.87 -10.28
CA ARG A 38 7.35 -6.60 -9.02
C ARG A 38 8.30 -5.98 -8.02
N THR A 39 9.53 -5.64 -8.42
CA THR A 39 10.49 -4.99 -7.53
C THR A 39 9.93 -3.68 -6.97
N LEU A 40 9.39 -2.80 -7.81
CA LEU A 40 8.76 -1.55 -7.38
C LEU A 40 7.60 -1.80 -6.41
N THR A 41 6.70 -2.72 -6.77
CA THR A 41 5.55 -3.08 -5.92
C THR A 41 6.00 -3.60 -4.56
N TYR A 42 7.04 -4.44 -4.52
CA TYR A 42 7.59 -4.95 -3.25
C TYR A 42 8.22 -3.83 -2.41
N GLN A 43 8.97 -2.91 -3.02
CA GLN A 43 9.54 -1.78 -2.27
C GLN A 43 8.44 -0.85 -1.74
N ILE A 44 7.41 -0.55 -2.54
CA ILE A 44 6.26 0.25 -2.09
C ILE A 44 5.58 -0.42 -0.89
N ARG A 45 5.30 -1.72 -0.95
CA ARG A 45 4.71 -2.47 0.18
C ARG A 45 5.59 -2.42 1.43
N ARG A 46 6.91 -2.48 1.27
CA ARG A 46 7.86 -2.34 2.38
C ARG A 46 7.83 -0.95 2.99
N MET A 47 7.79 0.10 2.16
CA MET A 47 7.67 1.48 2.65
C MET A 47 6.36 1.70 3.42
N GLN A 48 5.23 1.20 2.90
CA GLN A 48 3.95 1.24 3.60
C GLN A 48 3.95 0.47 4.94
N ALA A 49 4.77 -0.57 5.05
CA ALA A 49 4.92 -1.35 6.26
C ALA A 49 5.94 -0.78 7.25
N ALA A 50 6.79 0.18 6.83
CA ALA A 50 7.73 0.84 7.71
C ALA A 50 7.03 1.86 8.62
N GLU A 51 6.04 2.58 8.08
CA GLU A 51 5.20 3.53 8.81
C GLU A 51 3.72 3.25 8.56
N PRO A 52 3.21 2.08 9.01
CA PRO A 52 1.84 1.71 8.73
C PRO A 52 0.88 2.51 9.61
N LEU A 53 -0.22 2.97 9.01
CA LEU A 53 -1.37 3.41 9.78
C LEU A 53 -1.87 2.26 10.66
N GLU A 54 -2.08 2.53 11.95
CA GLU A 54 -2.68 1.58 12.88
C GLU A 54 -4.13 1.31 12.47
N VAL A 55 -4.41 0.03 12.20
CA VAL A 55 -5.74 -0.47 11.85
C VAL A 55 -6.09 -1.57 12.82
N ILE A 56 -7.22 -1.39 13.49
CA ILE A 56 -7.83 -2.33 14.41
C ILE A 56 -9.20 -2.62 13.85
N LEU A 57 -9.57 -3.89 13.70
CA LEU A 57 -10.91 -4.31 13.27
C LEU A 57 -11.33 -5.46 14.18
N ASP A 58 -12.47 -5.37 14.85
CA ASP A 58 -12.98 -6.38 15.78
C ASP A 58 -11.96 -6.85 16.84
N GLY A 59 -11.11 -5.93 17.32
CA GLY A 59 -10.05 -6.26 18.28
C GLY A 59 -8.81 -6.93 17.66
N TYR A 60 -8.79 -7.17 16.35
CA TYR A 60 -7.62 -7.64 15.62
C TYR A 60 -6.77 -6.47 15.11
N TYR A 61 -5.49 -6.48 15.47
CA TYR A 61 -4.51 -5.50 15.02
C TYR A 61 -3.84 -5.96 13.74
N ARG A 62 -3.76 -5.07 12.74
CA ARG A 62 -2.96 -5.33 11.54
C ARG A 62 -1.48 -5.09 11.83
N ARG A 63 -0.66 -6.09 11.53
CA ARG A 63 0.81 -6.02 11.60
C ARG A 63 1.40 -6.48 10.26
N PHE A 64 2.71 -6.32 10.07
CA PHE A 64 3.38 -6.64 8.81
C PHE A 64 4.54 -7.59 9.02
N ARG A 65 4.65 -8.60 8.15
CA ARG A 65 5.79 -9.52 8.17
C ARG A 65 7.03 -8.72 7.77
N TRP A 66 8.03 -8.80 8.64
CA TRP A 66 9.26 -8.01 8.56
C TRP A 66 9.86 -8.03 7.14
N TYR A 67 10.17 -6.86 6.58
CA TYR A 67 10.71 -6.64 5.23
C TYR A 67 9.92 -7.22 4.04
N SER A 68 8.70 -7.75 4.19
CA SER A 68 7.89 -8.20 3.04
C SER A 68 6.74 -7.26 2.68
N GLY A 69 6.29 -6.45 3.64
CA GLY A 69 5.09 -5.62 3.50
C GLY A 69 3.79 -6.44 3.38
N ILE A 70 3.83 -7.73 3.68
CA ILE A 70 2.66 -8.60 3.70
C ILE A 70 1.97 -8.43 5.06
N PRO A 71 0.69 -8.02 5.10
CA PRO A 71 -0.02 -7.87 6.36
C PRO A 71 -0.37 -9.23 6.97
N TYR A 72 -0.51 -9.25 8.28
CA TYR A 72 -1.12 -10.32 9.07
C TYR A 72 -1.88 -9.71 10.25
N TRP A 73 -2.76 -10.48 10.88
CA TRP A 73 -3.62 -10.00 11.96
C TRP A 73 -3.28 -10.68 13.28
N VAL A 74 -3.47 -9.96 14.38
CA VAL A 74 -3.23 -10.47 15.74
C VAL A 74 -4.32 -10.02 16.71
N ASP A 75 -4.71 -10.87 17.64
CA ASP A 75 -5.65 -10.57 18.74
C ASP A 75 -4.97 -10.52 20.12
N GLY A 76 -3.63 -10.53 20.14
CA GLY A 76 -2.81 -10.60 21.34
C GLY A 76 -2.34 -12.01 21.71
N ASN A 77 -3.06 -13.06 21.28
CA ASN A 77 -2.70 -14.46 21.58
C ASN A 77 -2.26 -15.24 20.34
N SER A 78 -2.82 -14.89 19.18
CA SER A 78 -2.68 -15.64 17.93
C SER A 78 -2.27 -14.73 16.77
N LYS A 79 -1.73 -15.35 15.71
CA LYS A 79 -1.41 -14.69 14.43
C LYS A 79 -2.20 -15.33 13.31
N TYR A 80 -2.77 -14.51 12.44
CA TYR A 80 -3.62 -14.94 11.33
C TYR A 80 -3.12 -14.33 10.02
N GLU A 81 -3.00 -15.15 8.96
CA GLU A 81 -2.56 -14.65 7.65
C GLU A 81 -3.64 -13.84 6.93
N ALA A 82 -4.91 -14.14 7.21
CA ALA A 82 -6.08 -13.39 6.76
C ALA A 82 -6.87 -12.88 7.98
N HIS A 83 -7.70 -11.85 7.79
CA HIS A 83 -8.56 -11.37 8.87
C HIS A 83 -9.58 -12.47 9.22
N PRO A 84 -9.74 -12.88 10.49
CA PRO A 84 -10.63 -13.98 10.86
C PRO A 84 -12.09 -13.78 10.44
N ASN A 85 -12.58 -12.54 10.50
CA ASN A 85 -13.93 -12.17 10.04
C ASN A 85 -14.00 -11.78 8.55
N SER A 86 -13.04 -12.23 7.74
CA SER A 86 -13.03 -12.07 6.28
C SER A 86 -13.09 -10.63 5.76
N TYR A 87 -12.60 -9.66 6.53
CA TYR A 87 -12.57 -8.26 6.09
C TYR A 87 -11.71 -8.07 4.85
N ILE A 88 -12.28 -7.36 3.86
CA ILE A 88 -11.61 -6.97 2.62
C ILE A 88 -11.53 -5.45 2.52
N ARG A 89 -10.43 -4.91 1.99
CA ARG A 89 -10.27 -3.48 1.78
C ARG A 89 -10.62 -3.11 0.35
N LEU A 90 -11.50 -2.13 0.19
CA LEU A 90 -11.99 -1.65 -1.10
C LEU A 90 -11.80 -0.14 -1.22
N LEU A 91 -11.78 0.34 -2.46
CA LEU A 91 -11.69 1.76 -2.78
C LEU A 91 -13.06 2.27 -3.19
N ASP A 92 -13.50 3.37 -2.59
CA ASP A 92 -14.74 4.05 -2.95
C ASP A 92 -14.59 4.86 -4.23
N GLN A 93 -15.71 5.25 -4.85
CA GLN A 93 -15.70 6.16 -6.00
C GLN A 93 -15.08 7.51 -5.67
N SER A 94 -15.16 7.97 -4.41
CA SER A 94 -14.46 9.17 -3.93
C SER A 94 -12.94 9.03 -3.82
N GLY A 95 -12.40 7.83 -4.00
CA GLY A 95 -10.98 7.53 -3.77
C GLY A 95 -10.65 7.28 -2.29
N ALA A 96 -11.64 7.27 -1.40
CA ALA A 96 -11.45 6.89 0.00
C ALA A 96 -11.40 5.37 0.16
N TRP A 97 -10.49 4.88 1.02
CA TRP A 97 -10.46 3.48 1.40
C TRP A 97 -11.57 3.16 2.41
N TYR A 98 -12.16 1.97 2.27
CA TYR A 98 -13.08 1.40 3.26
C TYR A 98 -12.86 -0.11 3.35
N TRP A 99 -13.42 -0.70 4.39
CA TRP A 99 -13.44 -2.14 4.63
C TRP A 99 -14.85 -2.69 4.43
N VAL A 100 -14.93 -3.94 4.01
CA VAL A 100 -16.17 -4.71 3.95
C VAL A 100 -15.98 -5.96 4.78
N ASP A 101 -16.90 -6.22 5.71
CA ASP A 101 -16.87 -7.42 6.53
C ASP A 101 -17.34 -8.67 5.76
N GLY A 102 -17.34 -9.83 6.43
CA GLY A 102 -17.80 -11.09 5.84
C GLY A 102 -19.27 -11.10 5.40
N ASP A 103 -20.09 -10.19 5.94
CA ASP A 103 -21.52 -10.05 5.64
C ASP A 103 -21.81 -9.01 4.55
N GLY A 104 -20.77 -8.35 4.02
CA GLY A 104 -20.89 -7.34 2.98
C GLY A 104 -21.16 -5.93 3.51
N GLN A 105 -21.09 -5.70 4.82
CA GLN A 105 -21.31 -4.38 5.40
C GLN A 105 -20.06 -3.52 5.30
N ARG A 106 -20.29 -2.25 4.99
CA ARG A 106 -19.24 -1.25 4.81
C ARG A 106 -18.80 -0.65 6.15
N VAL A 107 -17.49 -0.69 6.40
CA VAL A 107 -16.83 -0.10 7.56
C VAL A 107 -15.78 0.90 7.09
N TRP A 108 -15.89 2.16 7.49
CA TRP A 108 -14.99 3.21 6.99
C TRP A 108 -13.60 3.16 7.62
N ASP A 109 -12.57 3.34 6.80
CA ASP A 109 -11.16 3.47 7.22
C ASP A 109 -10.93 4.89 7.76
N THR A 110 -11.60 5.22 8.85
CA THR A 110 -11.49 6.52 9.52
C THR A 110 -10.29 6.48 10.45
N ILE A 111 -9.23 7.18 10.05
CA ILE A 111 -8.08 7.49 10.91
C ILE A 111 -8.63 8.13 12.20
N GLY A 112 -8.67 7.38 13.30
CA GLY A 112 -9.08 7.91 14.61
C GLY A 112 -10.52 7.68 15.06
N LEU A 113 -11.25 6.66 14.57
CA LEU A 113 -12.40 6.14 15.31
C LEU A 113 -12.02 4.83 16.00
N GLY A 114 -11.70 4.96 17.28
CA GLY A 114 -11.76 3.85 18.21
C GLY A 114 -13.14 3.21 18.14
N PHE A 115 -13.17 1.88 18.09
CA PHE A 115 -14.34 1.11 18.48
C PHE A 115 -14.60 1.39 19.97
N TRP A 116 -15.32 2.46 20.28
CA TRP A 116 -15.99 2.59 21.57
C TRP A 116 -17.37 1.98 21.42
N HIS A 117 -17.61 0.93 22.20
CA HIS A 117 -18.94 0.43 22.48
C HIS A 117 -19.85 1.58 22.92
N LEU A 118 -21.04 1.63 22.35
CA LEU A 118 -22.28 1.84 23.09
C LEU A 118 -23.22 0.69 22.74
#